data_AF-A0A8E5K7H0-F1
#
_entry.id   AF-A0A8E5K7H0-F1
#
_cell.length_a   1.000
_cell.length_b   1.000
_cell.length_c   1.000
_cell.angle_alpha   90.00
_cell.angle_beta   90.00
_cell.angle_gamma   90.00
#
_symmetry.space_group_name_H-M   'P 1'
#
loop_
_entity.id
_entity.type
_entity.pdbx_description
1 polymer ?
#
loop_
_entity_poly.entity_id
_entity_poly.type
_entity_poly.pdbx_seq_one_letter_code
_entity_poly.pdbx_strand_id
1 'polypeptide(L)' 'GKLEEQRPERVKPFMTGAAEQIKHILANFKNYQFFIGENMNPDGMVALLDYREDGVTPYMIFFKDGLEMEKC' A
#
# COMPACT_ATOMS: atom_id res chain seq x y z
N GLY A 1 12.53 -4.14 12.64
CA GLY A 1 11.86 -3.55 11.46
C GLY A 1 11.07 -2.33 11.90
N LYS A 2 10.87 -1.31 11.04
CA LYS A 2 10.41 0.03 11.46
C LYS A 2 9.16 0.03 12.36
N LEU A 3 8.19 -0.85 12.11
CA LEU A 3 7.01 -0.99 12.97
C LEU A 3 7.31 -1.60 14.35
N GLU A 4 8.21 -2.57 14.46
CA GLU A 4 8.59 -3.16 15.75
C GLU A 4 9.26 -2.13 16.67
N GLU A 5 10.02 -1.18 16.09
CA GLU A 5 10.73 -0.15 16.82
C GLU A 5 9.82 1.02 17.23
N GLN A 6 8.91 1.44 16.35
CA GLN A 6 8.12 2.66 16.56
C GLN A 6 6.69 2.41 17.03
N ARG A 7 6.06 1.31 16.59
CA ARG A 7 4.64 0.98 16.78
C ARG A 7 4.45 -0.54 16.94
N PRO A 8 5.07 -1.18 17.95
CA PRO A 8 5.10 -2.63 18.09
C PRO A 8 3.70 -3.27 18.13
N GLU A 9 2.70 -2.55 18.65
CA GLU A 9 1.30 -2.96 18.68
C GLU A 9 0.67 -3.12 17.28
N ARG A 10 1.18 -2.39 16.27
CA ARG A 10 0.72 -2.46 14.88
C ARG A 10 1.29 -3.63 14.11
N VAL A 11 2.33 -4.31 14.61
CA VAL A 11 3.02 -5.39 13.89
C VAL A 11 2.06 -6.54 13.55
N LYS A 12 1.34 -7.09 14.53
CA LYS A 12 0.41 -8.21 14.29
C LYS A 12 -0.75 -7.81 13.38
N PRO A 13 -1.49 -6.71 13.63
CA PRO A 13 -2.55 -6.26 12.72
C PRO A 13 -2.06 -6.02 11.29
N PHE A 14 -0.87 -5.43 11.13
CA PHE A 14 -0.30 -5.17 9.82
C PHE A 14 0.02 -6.47 9.09
N MET A 15 0.72 -7.41 9.73
CA MET A 15 1.09 -8.68 9.08
C MET A 15 -0.13 -9.48 8.62
N THR A 16 -1.19 -9.53 9.42
CA THR A 16 -2.44 -10.21 9.04
C THR A 16 -3.16 -9.47 7.91
N GLY A 17 -3.41 -8.16 8.06
CA GLY A 17 -4.16 -7.38 7.08
C GLY A 17 -3.42 -7.22 5.75
N ALA A 18 -2.10 -7.05 5.79
CA ALA A 18 -1.27 -6.96 4.60
C ALA A 18 -1.27 -8.27 3.81
N ALA A 19 -1.21 -9.43 4.48
CA ALA A 19 -1.26 -10.73 3.82
C ALA A 19 -2.59 -10.95 3.07
N GLU A 20 -3.71 -10.54 3.65
CA GLU A 20 -5.02 -10.57 2.98
C GLU A 20 -5.07 -9.63 1.78
N GLN A 21 -4.64 -8.38 1.97
CA GLN A 21 -4.64 -7.39 0.89
C GLN A 21 -3.73 -7.80 -0.26
N ILE A 22 -2.56 -8.38 0.01
CA ILE A 22 -1.65 -8.90 -1.02
C ILE A 22 -2.33 -10.00 -1.83
N LYS A 23 -3.09 -10.91 -1.21
CA LYS A 23 -3.84 -11.94 -1.95
C LYS A 23 -4.86 -11.31 -2.91
N HIS A 24 -5.57 -10.26 -2.47
CA HIS A 24 -6.51 -9.52 -3.33
C HIS A 24 -5.80 -8.81 -4.49
N ILE A 25 -4.65 -8.21 -4.23
CA ILE A 25 -3.84 -7.55 -5.27
C ILE A 25 -3.36 -8.56 -6.30
N LEU A 26 -2.84 -9.71 -5.86
CA LEU A 26 -2.37 -10.77 -6.76
C LEU A 26 -3.51 -11.37 -7.60
N ALA A 27 -4.71 -11.52 -7.03
CA ALA A 27 -5.87 -12.00 -7.77
C ALA A 27 -6.29 -11.05 -8.90
N ASN A 28 -6.13 -9.74 -8.69
CA ASN A 28 -6.50 -8.69 -9.64
C ASN A 28 -5.28 -7.97 -10.25
N PHE A 29 -4.11 -8.64 -10.28
CA PHE A 29 -2.82 -8.00 -10.58
C PHE A 29 -2.81 -7.24 -11.90
N LYS A 30 -3.56 -7.73 -12.91
CA LYS A 30 -3.63 -7.12 -14.24
C LYS A 30 -4.43 -5.81 -14.29
N ASN A 31 -5.32 -5.58 -13.32
CA ASN A 31 -6.16 -4.38 -13.28
C ASN A 31 -5.42 -3.22 -12.62
N TYR A 32 -4.51 -3.53 -11.68
CA TYR A 32 -3.72 -2.53 -11.00
C TYR A 32 -2.62 -1.97 -11.89
N GLN A 33 -2.45 -0.65 -11.83
CA GLN A 33 -1.22 0.00 -12.27
C GLN A 33 -0.33 0.26 -11.06
N PHE A 34 0.95 -0.09 -11.18
CA PHE A 34 1.94 0.02 -10.10
C PHE A 34 2.81 1.25 -10.33
N PHE A 35 2.93 2.09 -9.31
CA PHE A 35 3.76 3.29 -9.32
C PHE A 35 4.82 3.20 -8.23
N ILE A 36 6.02 3.70 -8.55
CA ILE A 36 7.13 3.86 -7.61
C ILE A 36 7.41 5.35 -7.44
N GLY A 37 8.02 5.73 -6.31
CA GLY A 37 8.43 7.11 -6.06
C GLY A 37 9.42 7.62 -7.10
N GLU A 38 9.58 8.95 -7.18
CA GLU A 38 10.45 9.61 -8.16
C GLU A 38 11.91 9.14 -8.10
N ASN A 39 12.37 8.77 -6.90
CA ASN A 39 13.69 8.22 -6.67
C ASN A 39 13.88 6.78 -7.22
N MET A 40 12.81 6.18 -7.74
CA MET A 40 12.78 4.83 -8.31
C MET A 40 13.35 3.75 -7.39
N ASN A 41 13.27 3.96 -6.07
CA ASN A 41 13.78 3.00 -5.10
C ASN A 41 12.86 1.75 -5.06
N PRO A 42 13.36 0.55 -5.44
CA PRO A 42 12.56 -0.68 -5.42
C PRO A 42 12.19 -1.12 -3.99
N ASP A 43 12.93 -0.68 -2.97
CA ASP A 43 12.62 -0.92 -1.56
C ASP A 43 11.67 0.16 -0.98
N GLY A 44 11.29 1.15 -1.81
CA GLY A 44 10.36 2.21 -1.45
C GLY A 44 8.90 1.77 -1.48
N MET A 45 8.00 2.73 -1.26
CA MET A 45 6.57 2.47 -1.35
C MET A 45 6.15 2.27 -2.81
N VAL A 46 5.39 1.20 -3.04
CA VAL A 46 4.64 0.99 -4.29
C VAL A 46 3.21 1.46 -4.09
N ALA A 47 2.77 2.41 -4.91
CA ALA A 47 1.39 2.86 -4.93
C ALA A 47 0.60 2.11 -6.01
N LEU A 48 -0.64 1.76 -5.70
CA LEU A 48 -1.51 1.01 -6.60
C LEU A 48 -2.62 1.93 -7.08
N LEU A 49 -2.80 2.04 -8.39
CA LEU A 49 -3.95 2.72 -8.98
C LEU A 49 -4.94 1.67 -9.47
N ASP A 50 -6.20 1.90 -9.13
CA ASP A 50 -7.35 1.14 -9.63
C ASP A 50 -8.51 2.08 -9.94
N TYR A 51 -9.52 1.56 -10.62
CA TYR A 51 -10.74 2.30 -10.97
C TYR A 51 -11.91 1.75 -10.16
N ARG A 52 -12.80 2.64 -9.71
CA ARG A 52 -14.04 2.22 -9.05
C ARG A 52 -14.90 1.39 -10.00
N GLU A 53 -16.00 0.84 -9.50
CA GLU A 53 -16.95 0.04 -10.31
C GLU A 53 -17.45 0.76 -11.58
N ASP A 54 -17.38 2.09 -11.61
CA ASP A 54 -17.72 2.91 -12.78
C ASP A 54 -16.66 2.86 -13.91
N GLY A 55 -15.50 2.27 -13.66
CA GLY A 55 -14.39 2.13 -14.61
C GLY A 55 -13.71 3.45 -15.02
N VAL A 56 -14.09 4.59 -14.41
CA VAL A 56 -13.61 5.92 -14.83
C VAL A 56 -13.07 6.75 -13.68
N THR A 57 -13.48 6.49 -12.44
CA THR A 57 -13.00 7.22 -11.27
C THR A 57 -11.76 6.53 -10.71
N PRO A 58 -10.54 7.09 -10.90
CA PRO A 58 -9.34 6.49 -10.37
C PRO A 58 -9.25 6.72 -8.86
N TYR A 59 -8.65 5.76 -8.16
CA TYR A 59 -8.26 5.90 -6.77
C TYR A 59 -6.90 5.24 -6.54
N MET A 60 -6.17 5.75 -5.56
CA MET A 60 -4.87 5.21 -5.19
C MET A 60 -4.94 4.51 -3.84
N ILE A 61 -4.29 3.36 -3.74
CA ILE A 61 -4.18 2.56 -2.54
C ILE A 61 -2.74 2.64 -2.04
N PHE A 62 -2.60 2.94 -0.75
CA PHE A 62 -1.32 3.01 -0.04
C PHE A 62 -1.38 2.21 1.26
N PHE A 63 -0.27 1.60 1.64
CA PHE A 63 -0.16 0.98 2.96
C PHE A 63 -0.01 2.05 4.03
N LYS A 64 -1.05 2.24 4.84
CA LYS A 64 -1.10 3.23 5.92
C LYS A 64 0.10 3.15 6.87
N ASP A 65 0.50 1.94 7.25
CA ASP A 65 1.63 1.74 8.17
C ASP A 65 3.00 2.08 7.54
N GLY A 66 3.06 2.27 6.22
CA GLY A 66 4.21 2.81 5.49
C GLY A 66 4.21 4.33 5.31
N LEU A 67 3.15 5.02 5.75
CA LEU A 67 3.04 6.48 5.67
C LEU A 67 3.27 7.15 7.04
N GLU A 68 3.79 8.36 6.98
CA GLU A 68 3.89 9.29 8.12
C GLU A 68 3.00 10.50 7.82
N MET A 69 2.18 10.90 8.79
CA MET A 69 1.31 12.06 8.65
C MET A 69 2.12 13.32 9.00
N GLU A 70 2.14 14.28 8.08
CA GLU A 70 2.72 15.59 8.30
C GLU A 70 1.62 16.65 8.21
N LYS A 71 1.64 17.61 9.13
CA LYS A 71 0.74 18.76 9.11
C LYS A 71 1.55 19.99 8.73
N CYS A 72 1.10 20.70 7.69
CA CYS A 72 1.63 22.00 7.32
C CYS A 72 1.20 23.11 8.28
#